data_AF-A0A353BGP4-F1
#
_entry.id   AF-A0A353BGP4-F1
#
_cell.length_a   1.000
_cell.length_b   1.000
_cell.length_c   1.000
_cell.angle_alpha   90.00
_cell.angle_beta   90.00
_cell.angle_gamma   90.00
#
_symmetry.space_group_name_H-M   'P 1'
#
loop_
_entity.id
_entity.type
_entity.pdbx_description
1 polymer ?
#
loop_
_entity_poly.entity_id
_entity_poly.type
_entity_poly.pdbx_seq_one_letter_code
_entity_poly.pdbx_strand_id
1 'polypeptide(L)'
;IIAGAAVFLAIQAQLGKLPFDIPEAEGELMGGPFIETSGPTYAMFRWGFLARQVIFTLMLVQLFFPWPAGLAALPTFLIQTAKILVIIVLVGVVDAVNPRLRIDQSIVYYFGVILTALVGLVFAIVGA
;
A
#
# COMPACT_ATOMS: atom_id res chain seq x y z
N ILE A 1 4.08 16.98 2.29
CA ILE A 1 3.50 16.11 3.34
C ILE A 1 2.13 15.58 2.94
N ILE A 2 1.18 16.44 2.56
CA ILE A 2 -0.19 16.05 2.15
C ILE A 2 -0.18 14.98 1.04
N ALA A 3 0.62 15.17 -0.01
CA ALA A 3 0.76 14.18 -1.09
C ALA A 3 1.33 12.84 -0.61
N GLY A 4 2.27 12.84 0.34
CA GLY A 4 2.83 11.60 0.90
C GLY A 4 1.81 10.84 1.74
N ALA A 5 0.98 11.54 2.51
CA ALA A 5 -0.13 10.95 3.24
C ALA A 5 -1.20 10.38 2.29
N ALA A 6 -1.53 11.11 1.22
CA ALA A 6 -2.47 10.63 0.20
C ALA A 6 -1.97 9.34 -0.48
N VAL A 7 -0.68 9.27 -0.82
CA VAL A 7 -0.09 8.06 -1.41
C VAL A 7 -0.03 6.92 -0.39
N PHE A 8 0.27 7.19 0.88
CA PHE A 8 0.22 6.17 1.93
C PHE A 8 -1.18 5.55 2.06
N LEU A 9 -2.22 6.38 2.09
CA LEU A 9 -3.62 5.95 2.14
C LEU A 9 -4.01 5.17 0.87
N ALA A 10 -3.58 5.65 -0.31
CA ALA A 10 -3.80 4.96 -1.57
C ALA A 10 -3.16 3.57 -1.61
N ILE A 11 -1.95 3.41 -1.06
CA ILE A 11 -1.26 2.11 -0.99
C ILE A 11 -2.06 1.12 -0.15
N GLN A 12 -2.61 1.53 1.00
CA GLN A 12 -3.44 0.62 1.82
C GLN A 12 -4.56 0.00 1.00
N ALA A 13 -5.22 0.81 0.17
CA ALA A 13 -6.30 0.35 -0.68
C ALA A 13 -5.83 -0.49 -1.89
N GLN A 14 -4.73 -0.07 -2.53
CA GLN A 14 -4.17 -0.77 -3.69
C GLN A 14 -3.60 -2.15 -3.35
N LEU A 15 -3.18 -2.35 -2.10
CA LEU A 15 -2.70 -3.65 -1.63
C LEU A 15 -3.80 -4.69 -1.49
N GLY A 16 -5.07 -4.27 -1.40
CA GLY A 16 -6.22 -5.17 -1.32
C GLY A 16 -6.18 -6.11 -0.11
N LYS A 17 -5.45 -5.73 0.95
CA LYS A 17 -5.50 -6.39 2.26
C LYS A 17 -6.66 -5.82 3.07
N LEU A 18 -6.99 -6.39 4.24
CA LEU A 18 -8.03 -5.80 5.09
C LEU A 18 -7.63 -4.34 5.39
N PRO A 19 -8.54 -3.38 5.24
CA PRO A 19 -9.99 -3.51 5.08
C PRO A 19 -10.53 -3.57 3.62
N PHE A 20 -9.66 -3.54 2.60
CA PHE A 20 -10.01 -3.47 1.17
C PHE A 20 -10.00 -4.83 0.44
N ASP A 21 -9.94 -5.92 1.20
CA ASP A 21 -10.08 -7.29 0.70
C ASP A 21 -11.54 -7.61 0.36
N ILE A 22 -12.01 -7.05 -0.77
CA ILE A 22 -13.35 -7.23 -1.33
C ILE A 22 -13.42 -8.41 -2.33
N PRO A 23 -12.43 -8.59 -3.23
CA PRO A 23 -12.55 -9.58 -4.32
C PRO A 23 -12.45 -11.03 -3.87
N GLU A 24 -11.68 -11.33 -2.83
CA GLU A 24 -11.43 -12.70 -2.38
C GLU A 24 -12.43 -13.16 -1.32
N ALA A 25 -13.00 -12.21 -0.57
CA ALA A 25 -13.95 -12.35 0.54
C ALA A 25 -14.37 -13.79 0.92
N GLU A 26 -13.44 -14.58 1.49
CA GLU A 26 -13.58 -16.05 1.65
C GLU A 26 -14.85 -16.54 2.37
N GLY A 27 -15.49 -15.67 3.16
CA GLY A 27 -16.75 -15.95 3.86
C GLY A 27 -18.03 -15.43 3.17
N GLU A 28 -17.92 -14.63 2.11
CA GLU A 28 -19.04 -13.95 1.46
C GLU A 28 -19.08 -14.17 -0.07
N LEU A 29 -17.92 -14.26 -0.72
CA LEU A 29 -17.76 -14.53 -2.14
C LEU A 29 -16.74 -15.66 -2.30
N MET A 30 -17.01 -16.64 -3.16
CA MET A 30 -15.97 -17.59 -3.57
C MET A 30 -14.82 -16.79 -4.21
N GLY A 31 -13.57 -17.08 -3.82
CA GLY A 31 -12.33 -16.35 -4.13
C GLY A 31 -11.93 -16.23 -5.61
N GLY A 32 -12.91 -16.13 -6.50
CA GLY A 32 -12.80 -15.82 -7.91
C GLY A 32 -11.83 -16.74 -8.63
N PRO A 33 -10.89 -16.18 -9.44
CA PRO A 33 -9.99 -16.97 -10.28
C PRO A 33 -8.98 -17.82 -9.49
N PHE A 34 -8.81 -17.58 -8.18
CA PHE A 34 -7.89 -18.38 -7.36
C PHE A 34 -8.45 -19.76 -7.03
N ILE A 35 -9.78 -19.92 -7.05
CA ILE A 35 -10.42 -21.20 -6.71
C ILE A 35 -10.10 -22.32 -7.70
N GLU A 36 -9.81 -21.95 -8.95
CA GLU A 36 -9.49 -22.88 -10.02
C GLU A 36 -8.00 -23.27 -10.01
N THR A 37 -7.18 -22.57 -9.23
CA THR A 37 -5.73 -22.74 -9.22
C THR A 37 -5.27 -23.46 -7.96
N SER A 38 -4.38 -24.43 -8.11
CA SER A 38 -3.83 -25.20 -6.99
C SER A 38 -2.30 -25.28 -7.05
N GLY A 39 -1.67 -25.57 -5.90
CA GLY A 39 -0.24 -25.87 -5.81
C GLY A 39 0.68 -24.74 -6.30
N PRO A 40 1.60 -24.99 -7.25
CA PRO A 40 2.60 -23.99 -7.68
C PRO A 40 2.00 -22.72 -8.30
N THR A 41 0.92 -22.85 -9.07
CA THR A 41 0.28 -21.71 -9.74
C THR A 41 -0.30 -20.73 -8.72
N TYR A 42 -0.95 -21.27 -7.68
CA TYR A 42 -1.44 -20.47 -6.56
C TYR A 42 -0.31 -19.78 -5.78
N ALA A 43 0.83 -20.47 -5.61
CA ALA A 43 2.01 -19.87 -5.00
C ALA A 43 2.50 -18.66 -5.81
N MET A 44 2.56 -18.73 -7.14
CA MET A 44 2.98 -17.59 -7.98
C MET A 44 2.10 -16.35 -7.77
N PHE A 45 0.78 -16.52 -7.62
CA PHE A 45 -0.12 -15.41 -7.30
C PHE A 45 0.19 -14.80 -5.92
N ARG A 46 0.40 -15.63 -4.89
CA ARG A 46 0.77 -15.15 -3.55
C ARG A 46 2.11 -14.42 -3.54
N TRP A 47 3.11 -14.91 -4.28
CA TRP A 47 4.38 -14.22 -4.48
C TRP A 47 4.20 -12.88 -5.20
N GLY A 48 3.31 -12.82 -6.20
CA GLY A 48 2.94 -11.58 -6.88
C GLY A 48 2.35 -10.53 -5.92
N PHE A 49 1.46 -10.94 -5.02
CA PHE A 49 0.90 -10.03 -4.01
C PHE A 49 1.95 -9.52 -3.01
N LEU A 50 2.86 -10.39 -2.58
CA LEU A 50 3.99 -9.99 -1.72
C LEU A 50 4.94 -9.03 -2.44
N ALA A 51 5.29 -9.33 -3.69
CA ALA A 51 6.13 -8.46 -4.52
C ALA A 51 5.47 -7.08 -4.73
N ARG A 52 4.16 -7.06 -5.02
CA ARG A 52 3.37 -5.82 -5.13
C ARG A 52 3.46 -4.97 -3.85
N GLN A 53 3.38 -5.60 -2.68
CA GLN A 53 3.53 -4.90 -1.39
C GLN A 53 4.91 -4.26 -1.23
N VAL A 54 5.97 -4.98 -1.57
CA VAL A 54 7.33 -4.47 -1.50
C VAL A 54 7.55 -3.31 -2.47
N ILE A 55 7.09 -3.44 -3.73
CA ILE A 55 7.28 -2.43 -4.78
C ILE A 55 6.58 -1.12 -4.41
N PHE A 56 5.31 -1.16 -4.00
CA PHE A 56 4.59 0.06 -3.62
C PHE A 56 5.21 0.74 -2.40
N THR A 57 5.62 -0.05 -1.41
CA THR A 57 6.30 0.48 -0.21
C THR A 57 7.61 1.17 -0.60
N LEU A 58 8.41 0.53 -1.45
CA LEU A 58 9.67 1.07 -1.94
C LEU A 58 9.47 2.37 -2.72
N MET A 59 8.45 2.44 -3.58
CA MET A 59 8.09 3.64 -4.32
C MET A 59 7.72 4.81 -3.40
N LEU A 60 6.94 4.54 -2.33
CA LEU A 60 6.60 5.57 -1.34
C LEU A 60 7.85 6.07 -0.59
N VAL A 61 8.70 5.16 -0.12
CA VAL A 61 9.94 5.54 0.60
C VAL A 61 10.84 6.38 -0.31
N GLN A 62 11.05 5.96 -1.55
CA GLN A 62 11.93 6.67 -2.47
C GLN A 62 11.42 8.06 -2.86
N LEU A 63 10.10 8.22 -2.98
CA LEU A 63 9.51 9.48 -3.45
C LEU A 63 9.34 10.53 -2.33
N PHE A 64 8.96 10.09 -1.13
CA PHE A 64 8.55 11.01 -0.07
C PHE A 64 9.50 11.12 1.11
N PHE A 65 10.43 10.17 1.29
CA PHE A 65 11.39 10.22 2.38
C PHE A 65 12.76 10.70 1.87
N PRO A 66 13.42 11.62 2.59
CA PRO A 66 14.72 12.12 2.17
C PRO A 66 15.75 10.99 2.18
N TRP A 67 16.60 10.98 1.15
CA TRP A 67 17.76 10.11 1.10
C TRP A 67 18.82 10.59 2.08
N PRO A 68 19.48 9.68 2.82
CA PRO A 68 20.62 10.07 3.64
C PRO A 68 21.79 10.40 2.71
N ALA A 69 21.95 11.68 2.40
CA ALA A 69 23.08 12.18 1.62
C ALA A 69 24.36 12.20 2.49
N GLY A 70 25.51 11.82 1.90
CA GLY A 70 26.82 11.89 2.57
C GLY A 70 27.22 10.67 3.41
N LEU A 71 26.39 9.61 3.48
CA LEU A 71 26.75 8.34 4.11
C LEU A 71 27.36 7.34 3.13
N ALA A 72 28.23 6.45 3.63
CA ALA A 72 28.75 5.32 2.86
C ALA A 72 27.62 4.37 2.41
N ALA A 73 27.89 3.54 1.40
CA ALA A 73 26.88 2.68 0.77
C ALA A 73 26.18 1.71 1.76
N LEU A 74 26.93 1.11 2.69
CA LEU A 74 26.39 0.15 3.67
C LEU A 74 25.39 0.80 4.65
N PRO A 75 25.73 1.89 5.37
CA PRO A 75 24.77 2.61 6.22
C PRO A 75 23.51 3.05 5.47
N THR A 76 23.66 3.57 4.24
CA THR A 76 22.55 4.02 3.41
C THR A 76 21.59 2.89 3.07
N PHE A 77 22.12 1.71 2.72
CA PHE A 77 21.32 0.51 2.46
C PHE A 77 20.54 0.05 3.69
N LEU A 78 21.17 0.03 4.87
CA LEU A 78 20.53 -0.37 6.12
C LEU A 78 19.39 0.59 6.51
N ILE A 79 19.63 1.89 6.41
CA ILE A 79 18.60 2.91 6.70
C ILE A 79 17.42 2.77 5.73
N GLN A 80 17.69 2.56 4.44
CA GLN A 80 16.64 2.39 3.44
C GLN A 80 15.80 1.12 3.72
N THR A 81 16.47 0.01 4.04
CA THR A 81 15.80 -1.25 4.37
C THR A 81 14.94 -1.11 5.64
N ALA A 82 15.45 -0.42 6.66
CA ALA A 82 14.70 -0.14 7.89
C ALA A 82 13.44 0.68 7.61
N LYS A 83 13.51 1.73 6.78
CA LYS A 83 12.34 2.53 6.38
C LYS A 83 11.27 1.67 5.70
N ILE A 84 11.68 0.81 4.77
CA ILE A 84 10.78 -0.10 4.06
C ILE A 84 10.10 -1.06 5.06
N LEU A 85 10.88 -1.65 5.98
CA LEU A 85 10.34 -2.55 7.01
C LEU A 85 9.31 -1.85 7.90
N VAL A 86 9.58 -0.62 8.34
CA VAL A 86 8.63 0.16 9.15
C VAL A 86 7.29 0.33 8.42
N ILE A 87 7.29 0.66 7.14
CA ILE A 87 6.04 0.83 6.37
C ILE A 87 5.32 -0.50 6.16
N ILE A 88 6.05 -1.59 5.88
CA ILE A 88 5.45 -2.93 5.76
C ILE A 88 4.78 -3.33 7.08
N VAL A 89 5.42 -3.06 8.23
CA VAL A 89 4.83 -3.30 9.55
C VAL A 89 3.59 -2.44 9.77
N LEU A 90 3.62 -1.16 9.42
CA LEU A 90 2.44 -0.29 9.53
C LEU A 90 1.27 -0.80 8.69
N VAL A 91 1.51 -1.20 7.44
CA VAL A 91 0.49 -1.86 6.60
C VAL A 91 -0.05 -3.12 7.28
N GLY A 92 0.83 -3.95 7.84
CA GLY A 92 0.43 -5.17 8.55
C GLY A 92 -0.38 -4.90 9.82
N VAL A 93 -0.09 -3.81 10.54
CA VAL A 93 -0.87 -3.38 11.70
C VAL A 93 -2.26 -2.91 11.28
N VAL A 94 -2.37 -2.17 10.18
CA VAL A 94 -3.67 -1.75 9.62
C VAL A 94 -4.51 -2.98 9.24
N ASP A 95 -3.89 -3.96 8.57
CA ASP A 95 -4.52 -5.24 8.19
C ASP A 95 -5.01 -6.03 9.41
N ALA A 96 -4.22 -6.07 10.49
CA ALA A 96 -4.57 -6.82 11.70
C ALA A 96 -5.66 -6.16 12.57
N VAL A 97 -5.76 -4.82 12.55
CA VAL A 97 -6.64 -4.06 13.46
C VAL A 97 -7.99 -3.72 12.84
N ASN A 98 -8.08 -3.64 11.50
CA ASN A 98 -9.29 -3.16 10.83
C ASN A 98 -10.15 -4.30 10.26
N PRO A 99 -11.47 -4.29 10.51
CA PRO A 99 -12.38 -5.22 9.85
C PRO A 99 -12.57 -4.87 8.38
N ARG A 100 -13.07 -5.83 7.59
CA ARG A 100 -13.37 -5.65 6.17
C ARG A 100 -14.41 -4.54 5.96
N LEU A 101 -14.19 -3.68 4.97
CA LEU A 101 -15.14 -2.66 4.55
C LEU A 101 -16.00 -3.17 3.40
N ARG A 102 -17.28 -2.77 3.40
CA ARG A 102 -18.19 -3.01 2.28
C ARG A 102 -17.81 -2.15 1.07
N ILE A 103 -18.15 -2.62 -0.14
CA ILE A 103 -17.90 -1.90 -1.41
C ILE A 103 -18.35 -0.44 -1.36
N ASP A 104 -19.54 -0.17 -0.82
CA ASP A 104 -20.07 1.19 -0.76
C ASP A 104 -19.17 2.12 0.08
N GLN A 105 -18.58 1.61 1.17
CA GLN A 105 -17.68 2.35 2.04
C GLN A 105 -16.29 2.50 1.44
N SER A 106 -15.80 1.48 0.72
CA SER A 106 -14.51 1.56 0.05
C SER A 106 -14.51 2.59 -1.07
N ILE A 107 -15.61 2.71 -1.83
CA ILE A 107 -15.79 3.74 -2.85
C ILE A 107 -15.70 5.14 -2.23
N VAL A 108 -16.38 5.38 -1.10
CA VAL A 108 -16.31 6.66 -0.39
C VAL A 108 -14.88 6.96 0.10
N TYR A 109 -14.17 5.94 0.59
CA TYR A 109 -12.75 6.06 0.95
C TYR A 109 -11.88 6.46 -0.26
N TYR A 110 -12.05 5.81 -1.41
CA TYR A 110 -11.30 6.14 -2.63
C TYR A 110 -11.54 7.59 -3.07
N PHE A 111 -12.78 8.06 -3.02
CA PHE A 111 -13.10 9.48 -3.29
C PHE A 111 -12.37 10.41 -2.31
N GLY A 112 -12.35 10.08 -1.02
CA GLY A 112 -11.60 10.82 -0.02
C GLY A 112 -10.10 10.90 -0.34
N VAL A 113 -9.48 9.78 -0.71
CA VAL A 113 -8.06 9.73 -1.09
C VAL A 113 -7.80 10.59 -2.33
N ILE A 114 -8.64 10.51 -3.36
CA ILE A 114 -8.52 11.33 -4.58
C ILE A 114 -8.59 12.82 -4.22
N LEU A 115 -9.54 13.22 -3.38
CA LEU A 115 -9.65 14.61 -2.93
C LEU A 115 -8.39 15.07 -2.19
N THR A 116 -7.85 14.26 -1.27
CA THR A 116 -6.59 14.61 -0.57
C THR A 116 -5.40 14.75 -1.52
N ALA A 117 -5.33 13.91 -2.56
CA ALA A 117 -4.30 13.99 -3.59
C ALA A 117 -4.45 15.26 -4.43
N LEU A 118 -5.67 15.62 -4.84
CA LEU A 118 -5.95 16.85 -5.59
C LEU A 118 -5.60 18.11 -4.78
N VAL A 119 -5.96 18.13 -3.49
CA VAL A 119 -5.58 19.23 -2.59
C VAL A 119 -4.05 19.35 -2.53
N GLY A 120 -3.34 18.23 -2.34
CA GLY A 120 -1.88 18.22 -2.35
C GLY A 120 -1.27 18.72 -3.67
N LEU A 121 -1.90 18.40 -4.79
CA LEU A 121 -1.48 18.87 -6.12
C LEU A 121 -1.68 20.39 -6.27
N VAL A 122 -2.83 20.91 -5.84
CA VAL A 122 -3.11 22.35 -5.90
C VAL A 122 -2.10 23.13 -5.06
N PHE A 123 -1.80 22.69 -3.84
CA PHE A 123 -0.76 23.30 -3.00
C PHE A 123 0.62 23.30 -3.68
N ALA A 124 0.99 22.17 -4.29
CA ALA A 124 2.25 22.07 -5.04
C ALA A 124 2.32 23.04 -6.23
N ILE A 125 1.20 23.28 -6.95
CA ILE A 125 1.14 24.23 -8.07
C ILE A 125 1.24 25.69 -7.56
N VAL A 126 0.58 25.98 -6.44
CA VAL A 126 0.60 27.32 -5.82
C VAL A 126 1.99 27.63 -5.22
N GLY A 127 2.82 26.61 -4.98
CA GLY A 127 4.18 26.77 -4.47
C GLY A 127 4.25 26.94 -2.96
N ALA A 128 3.23 26.49 -2.22
CA ALA A 128 3.17 26.47 -0.76
C ALA A 128 3.17 25.04 -0.22
#